data_AF-A0A961MWX0-F1
#
_entry.id   AF-A0A961MWX0-F1
#
_cell.length_a   1.000
_cell.length_b   1.000
_cell.length_c   1.000
_cell.angle_alpha   90.00
_cell.angle_beta   90.00
_cell.angle_gamma   90.00
#
_symmetry.space_group_name_H-M   'P 1'
#
loop_
_entity.id
_entity.type
_entity.pdbx_description
1 polymer ?
#
loop_
_entity_poly.entity_id
_entity_poly.type
_entity_poly.pdbx_seq_one_letter_code
_entity_poly.pdbx_strand_id
1 'polypeptide(L)'
;MNRIDATRPDSPALAGPGAYPVGVAAQVIEDPARFDPYTGITGPRLLPAEVWYPANAATVAGVAYHTILRDGLTPVTLHGRACRDAMPAAGRFPLVVISHGYPGNRYLLAHLAEALASQGYVVVAVDHPQSTYDDQGSFGATLYHRPLDQRRVLAAMVGDRRVLPGCSALIG
;
A
#
# COMPACT_ATOMS: atom_id res chain seq x y z
N MET A 1 6.29 -21.24 -4.47
CA MET A 1 6.11 -19.85 -4.96
C MET A 1 5.24 -19.12 -3.95
N ASN A 2 5.67 -17.97 -3.43
CA ASN A 2 4.97 -17.25 -2.37
C ASN A 2 3.80 -16.43 -2.94
N ARG A 3 2.70 -17.13 -3.28
CA ARG A 3 1.49 -16.53 -3.85
C ARG A 3 0.69 -15.82 -2.76
N ILE A 4 0.21 -14.61 -3.06
CA ILE A 4 -0.61 -13.80 -2.14
C ILE A 4 -2.08 -13.70 -2.58
N ASP A 5 -2.42 -14.32 -3.70
CA ASP A 5 -3.69 -14.21 -4.42
C ASP A 5 -4.49 -15.52 -4.43
N ALA A 6 -4.11 -16.51 -3.63
CA ALA A 6 -4.82 -17.79 -3.54
C ALA A 6 -6.08 -17.65 -2.66
N THR A 7 -7.20 -18.18 -3.14
CA THR A 7 -8.44 -18.36 -2.34
C THR A 7 -8.65 -19.86 -2.12
N ARG A 8 -8.95 -20.28 -0.89
CA ARG A 8 -9.22 -21.69 -0.59
C ARG A 8 -10.67 -22.07 -0.94
N PRO A 9 -10.96 -23.35 -1.26
CA PRO A 9 -12.33 -23.81 -1.55
C PRO A 9 -13.33 -23.60 -0.41
N ASP A 10 -12.85 -23.60 0.84
CA ASP A 10 -13.63 -23.40 2.06
C ASP A 10 -13.69 -21.92 2.51
N SER A 11 -13.20 -20.99 1.69
CA SER A 11 -13.19 -19.57 2.05
C SER A 11 -14.63 -19.00 2.07
N PRO A 12 -14.93 -18.04 2.97
CA PRO A 12 -16.22 -17.34 2.97
C PRO A 12 -16.54 -16.70 1.61
N ALA A 13 -17.82 -16.51 1.32
CA ALA A 13 -18.30 -15.99 0.03
C ALA A 13 -17.64 -14.66 -0.41
N LEU A 14 -17.21 -13.83 0.54
CA LEU A 14 -16.58 -12.52 0.28
C LEU A 14 -15.04 -12.57 0.19
N ALA A 15 -14.42 -13.74 0.29
CA ALA A 15 -12.96 -13.91 0.25
C ALA A 15 -12.38 -13.98 -1.17
N GLY A 16 -13.23 -14.13 -2.19
CA GLY A 16 -12.84 -14.16 -3.59
C GLY A 16 -12.50 -12.77 -4.14
N PRO A 17 -11.81 -12.70 -5.30
CA PRO A 17 -11.62 -11.45 -6.02
C PRO A 17 -12.97 -10.84 -6.44
N GLY A 18 -12.97 -9.52 -6.59
CA GLY A 18 -14.09 -8.79 -7.18
C GLY A 18 -14.05 -8.77 -8.70
N ALA A 19 -14.91 -7.95 -9.29
CA ALA A 19 -15.14 -7.89 -10.72
C ALA A 19 -14.01 -7.22 -11.52
N TYR A 20 -13.13 -6.46 -10.88
CA TYR A 20 -12.08 -5.70 -11.55
C TYR A 20 -10.76 -6.47 -11.60
N PRO A 21 -10.08 -6.51 -12.76
CA PRO A 21 -8.64 -6.70 -12.80
C PRO A 21 -7.95 -5.63 -11.95
N VAL A 22 -6.73 -5.91 -11.48
CA VAL A 22 -6.01 -5.01 -10.57
C VAL A 22 -4.77 -4.46 -11.25
N GLY A 23 -4.61 -3.14 -11.23
CA GLY A 23 -3.37 -2.47 -11.54
C GLY A 23 -2.60 -2.14 -10.27
N VAL A 24 -1.28 -2.05 -10.35
CA VAL A 24 -0.43 -1.60 -9.24
C VAL A 24 0.67 -0.68 -9.76
N ALA A 25 0.92 0.43 -9.06
CA ALA A 25 1.96 1.40 -9.41
C ALA A 25 2.69 1.87 -8.15
N ALA A 26 4.02 1.97 -8.25
CA ALA A 26 4.84 2.51 -7.16
C ALA A 26 4.82 4.04 -7.19
N GLN A 27 4.85 4.65 -6.01
CA GLN A 27 4.96 6.10 -5.85
C GLN A 27 5.83 6.41 -4.63
N VAL A 28 6.50 7.57 -4.64
CA VAL A 28 7.08 8.14 -3.42
C VAL A 28 6.28 9.39 -3.07
N ILE A 29 5.68 9.41 -1.89
CA ILE A 29 4.94 10.56 -1.38
C ILE A 29 5.91 11.37 -0.51
N GLU A 30 6.18 12.61 -0.89
CA GLU A 30 7.13 13.47 -0.19
C GLU A 30 6.42 14.40 0.80
N ASP A 31 6.89 14.42 2.04
CA ASP A 31 6.59 15.43 3.04
C ASP A 31 7.81 16.36 3.20
N PRO A 32 7.80 17.57 2.62
CA PRO A 32 9.03 18.35 2.39
C PRO A 32 9.66 18.94 3.66
N ALA A 33 8.89 19.06 4.76
CA ALA A 33 9.33 19.77 5.96
C ALA A 33 8.81 19.09 7.24
N ARG A 34 9.25 17.86 7.49
CA ARG A 34 8.94 17.11 8.72
C ARG A 34 9.98 17.41 9.79
N PHE A 35 9.53 17.91 10.94
CA PHE A 35 10.34 17.93 12.15
C PHE A 35 10.44 16.52 12.74
N ASP A 36 11.65 16.11 13.10
CA ASP A 36 11.95 14.88 13.81
C ASP A 36 12.41 15.20 15.24
N PRO A 37 11.62 14.85 16.28
CA PRO A 37 11.96 15.14 17.67
C PRO A 37 13.14 14.31 18.21
N TYR A 38 13.56 13.24 17.53
CA TYR A 38 14.67 12.38 17.95
C TYR A 38 16.02 12.88 17.43
N THR A 39 16.03 13.59 16.31
CA THR A 39 17.24 14.20 15.74
C THR A 39 17.29 15.72 15.94
N GLY A 40 16.15 16.37 16.20
CA GLY A 40 16.01 17.82 16.28
C GLY A 40 16.09 18.52 14.92
N ILE A 41 16.09 17.75 13.82
CA ILE A 41 16.26 18.25 12.45
C ILE A 41 14.90 18.34 11.77
N THR A 42 14.72 19.37 10.94
CA THR A 42 13.59 19.46 10.00
C THR A 42 14.10 19.17 8.59
N GLY A 43 13.43 18.28 7.87
CA GLY A 43 13.80 17.94 6.50
C GLY A 43 12.73 17.13 5.77
N PRO A 44 13.00 16.73 4.51
CA PRO A 44 12.06 15.93 3.75
C PRO A 44 11.93 14.53 4.36
N ARG A 45 10.69 14.05 4.47
CA ARG A 45 10.36 12.67 4.80
C ARG A 45 9.72 12.02 3.59
N LEU A 46 10.42 11.04 3.02
CA LEU A 46 9.96 10.29 1.86
C LEU A 46 9.15 9.08 2.32
N LEU A 47 8.00 8.88 1.70
CA LEU A 47 7.08 7.79 2.00
C LEU A 47 6.89 6.92 0.75
N PRO A 48 7.79 5.94 0.52
CA PRO A 48 7.65 4.95 -0.54
C PRO A 48 6.34 4.15 -0.38
N ALA A 49 5.52 4.11 -1.42
CA ALA A 49 4.18 3.55 -1.40
C ALA A 49 3.89 2.72 -2.66
N GLU A 50 2.91 1.83 -2.53
CA GLU A 50 2.32 1.10 -3.65
C GLU A 50 0.82 1.43 -3.70
N VAL A 51 0.34 1.71 -4.90
CA VAL A 51 -1.06 2.05 -5.16
C VAL A 51 -1.68 0.96 -6.02
N TRP A 52 -2.58 0.17 -5.44
CA TRP A 52 -3.44 -0.78 -6.14
C TRP A 52 -4.75 -0.10 -6.53
N TYR A 53 -5.26 -0.43 -7.71
CA TYR A 53 -6.47 0.21 -8.24
C TYR A 53 -7.21 -0.70 -9.23
N PRO A 54 -8.52 -0.47 -9.44
CA PRO A 54 -9.27 -1.16 -10.49
C PRO A 54 -8.65 -0.84 -11.86
N ALA A 55 -8.31 -1.88 -12.61
CA ALA A 55 -7.69 -1.79 -13.93
C ALA A 55 -8.69 -2.13 -15.05
N ASN A 56 -8.32 -1.76 -16.26
CA ASN A 56 -9.07 -2.04 -17.47
C ASN A 56 -9.32 -3.55 -17.65
N ALA A 57 -10.49 -3.92 -18.18
CA ALA A 57 -10.90 -5.31 -18.40
C ALA A 57 -9.93 -6.16 -19.24
N ALA A 58 -9.15 -5.53 -20.14
CA ALA A 58 -8.15 -6.22 -20.96
C ALA A 58 -6.83 -6.51 -20.22
N THR A 59 -6.71 -6.12 -18.95
CA THR A 59 -5.48 -6.29 -18.16
C THR A 59 -5.21 -7.76 -17.89
N VAL A 60 -3.97 -8.18 -18.19
CA VAL A 60 -3.50 -9.54 -17.89
C VAL A 60 -2.89 -9.58 -16.50
N ALA A 61 -3.40 -10.48 -15.66
CA ALA A 61 -2.96 -10.63 -14.27
C ALA A 61 -1.53 -11.17 -14.16
N GLY A 62 -0.76 -10.64 -13.20
CA GLY A 62 0.55 -11.18 -12.83
C GLY A 62 1.55 -10.09 -12.45
N VAL A 63 2.08 -10.19 -11.24
CA VAL A 63 3.12 -9.30 -10.76
C VAL A 63 4.03 -10.00 -9.76
N ALA A 64 5.30 -9.58 -9.72
CA ALA A 64 6.24 -9.91 -8.67
C ALA A 64 6.47 -8.68 -7.78
N TYR A 65 6.40 -8.86 -6.47
CA TYR A 65 6.81 -7.89 -5.48
C TYR A 65 8.09 -8.36 -4.82
N HIS A 66 9.16 -7.57 -4.96
CA HIS A 66 10.44 -7.84 -4.32
C HIS A 66 10.49 -7.12 -2.98
N THR A 67 10.76 -7.87 -1.93
CA THR A 67 10.80 -7.37 -0.55
C THR A 67 11.76 -8.24 0.28
N ILE A 68 11.84 -7.95 1.58
CA ILE A 68 12.57 -8.74 2.56
C ILE A 68 11.61 -9.38 3.57
N LEU A 69 12.05 -10.46 4.21
CA LEU A 69 11.38 -11.07 5.35
C LEU A 69 11.51 -10.18 6.60
N ARG A 70 10.81 -10.58 7.66
CA ARG A 70 10.77 -9.87 8.95
C ARG A 70 12.15 -9.74 9.62
N ASP A 71 13.10 -10.57 9.24
CA ASP A 71 14.49 -10.49 9.72
C ASP A 71 15.25 -9.25 9.18
N GLY A 72 14.65 -8.50 8.25
CA GLY A 72 15.24 -7.29 7.69
C GLY A 72 16.36 -7.54 6.69
N LEU A 73 16.62 -8.80 6.32
CA LEU A 73 17.80 -9.17 5.54
C LEU A 73 17.48 -10.12 4.39
N THR A 74 16.65 -11.13 4.62
CA THR A 74 16.43 -12.21 3.65
C THR A 74 15.50 -11.74 2.53
N PRO A 75 15.98 -11.64 1.27
CA PRO A 75 15.13 -11.26 0.14
C PRO A 75 14.06 -12.32 -0.13
N VAL A 76 12.88 -11.88 -0.50
CA VAL A 76 11.76 -12.73 -0.88
C VAL A 76 10.96 -12.08 -2.00
N THR A 77 10.44 -12.92 -2.90
CA THR A 77 9.52 -12.48 -3.96
C THR A 77 8.12 -12.99 -3.64
N LEU A 78 7.16 -12.07 -3.58
CA LEU A 78 5.73 -12.36 -3.51
C LEU A 78 5.13 -12.28 -4.91
N HIS A 79 4.11 -13.10 -5.18
CA HIS A 79 3.46 -13.15 -6.48
C HIS A 79 1.96 -12.92 -6.32
N GLY A 80 1.48 -11.87 -6.97
CA GLY A 80 0.08 -11.44 -6.91
C GLY A 80 -0.60 -11.45 -8.29
N ARG A 81 -1.88 -11.08 -8.30
CA ARG A 81 -2.70 -11.01 -9.51
C ARG A 81 -2.71 -9.63 -10.15
N ALA A 82 -2.21 -8.59 -9.48
CA ALA A 82 -2.15 -7.27 -10.08
C ALA A 82 -1.23 -7.26 -11.30
N CYS A 83 -1.33 -6.20 -12.11
CA CYS A 83 -0.48 -5.94 -13.26
C CYS A 83 0.22 -4.59 -13.06
N ARG A 84 1.54 -4.57 -13.25
CA ARG A 84 2.35 -3.37 -13.06
C ARG A 84 1.93 -2.31 -14.08
N ASP A 85 1.64 -1.11 -13.59
CA ASP A 85 1.31 0.08 -14.39
C ASP A 85 0.20 -0.14 -15.43
N ALA A 86 -0.76 -1.02 -15.11
CA ALA A 86 -1.91 -1.29 -15.97
C ALA A 86 -2.76 -0.02 -16.19
N MET A 87 -3.41 0.08 -17.34
CA MET A 87 -4.36 1.16 -17.58
C MET A 87 -5.50 1.10 -16.55
N PRO A 88 -5.79 2.19 -15.82
CA PRO A 88 -6.90 2.21 -14.85
C PRO A 88 -8.26 1.96 -15.52
N ALA A 89 -9.18 1.37 -14.77
CA ALA A 89 -10.59 1.35 -15.16
C ALA A 89 -11.15 2.78 -15.20
N ALA A 90 -12.19 2.99 -16.01
CA ALA A 90 -12.89 4.26 -16.03
C ALA A 90 -13.66 4.48 -14.72
N GLY A 91 -13.68 5.72 -14.25
CA GLY A 91 -14.41 6.13 -13.05
C GLY A 91 -13.51 6.57 -11.90
N ARG A 92 -14.14 6.78 -10.74
CA ARG A 92 -13.51 7.14 -9.48
C ARG A 92 -13.96 6.16 -8.40
N PHE A 93 -13.05 5.78 -7.53
CA PHE A 93 -13.26 4.71 -6.55
C PHE A 93 -12.93 5.20 -5.13
N PRO A 94 -13.63 4.69 -4.10
CA PRO A 94 -13.30 4.98 -2.70
C PRO A 94 -11.85 4.61 -2.39
N LEU A 95 -11.22 5.39 -1.53
CA LEU A 95 -9.83 5.23 -1.11
C LEU A 95 -9.72 4.41 0.17
N VAL A 96 -8.75 3.49 0.21
CA VAL A 96 -8.29 2.84 1.43
C VAL A 96 -6.80 3.10 1.60
N VAL A 97 -6.40 3.64 2.74
CA VAL A 97 -4.99 3.75 3.15
C VAL A 97 -4.66 2.56 4.05
N ILE A 98 -3.60 1.83 3.72
CA ILE A 98 -3.07 0.72 4.52
C ILE A 98 -1.79 1.17 5.21
N SER A 99 -1.78 1.07 6.53
CA SER A 99 -0.62 1.28 7.39
C SER A 99 -0.17 -0.06 7.95
N HIS A 100 1.04 -0.52 7.63
CA HIS A 100 1.53 -1.82 8.10
C HIS A 100 1.86 -1.83 9.61
N GLY A 101 1.93 -3.03 10.22
CA GLY A 101 2.39 -3.21 11.60
C GLY A 101 3.86 -2.83 11.83
N TYR A 102 4.32 -2.78 13.09
CA TYR A 102 5.73 -2.52 13.42
C TYR A 102 6.47 -3.82 13.80
N PRO A 103 7.65 -4.10 13.23
CA PRO A 103 8.11 -3.57 11.94
C PRO A 103 7.29 -4.18 10.78
N GLY A 104 7.35 -3.57 9.60
CA GLY A 104 6.61 -4.06 8.42
C GLY A 104 7.14 -3.49 7.09
N ASN A 105 6.30 -3.54 6.07
CA ASN A 105 6.49 -2.81 4.81
C ASN A 105 5.15 -2.73 4.07
N ARG A 106 5.10 -1.95 2.98
CA ARG A 106 3.93 -1.75 2.12
C ARG A 106 3.37 -3.01 1.49
N TYR A 107 4.14 -4.11 1.45
CA TYR A 107 3.68 -5.39 0.92
C TYR A 107 3.08 -6.33 1.98
N LEU A 108 3.18 -6.01 3.27
CA LEU A 108 2.71 -6.86 4.37
C LEU A 108 1.24 -7.26 4.22
N LEU A 109 0.42 -6.34 3.70
CA LEU A 109 -1.01 -6.53 3.46
C LEU A 109 -1.35 -6.44 1.96
N ALA A 110 -0.41 -6.76 1.06
CA ALA A 110 -0.63 -6.70 -0.39
C ALA A 110 -1.78 -7.60 -0.86
N HIS A 111 -1.99 -8.76 -0.22
CA HIS A 111 -3.14 -9.64 -0.49
C HIS A 111 -4.48 -8.93 -0.26
N LEU A 112 -4.58 -8.17 0.84
CA LEU A 112 -5.75 -7.37 1.17
C LEU A 112 -5.89 -6.19 0.19
N ALA A 113 -4.77 -5.55 -0.17
CA ALA A 113 -4.78 -4.45 -1.13
C ALA A 113 -5.28 -4.88 -2.51
N GLU A 114 -4.78 -6.02 -3.04
CA GLU A 114 -5.27 -6.60 -4.30
C GLU A 114 -6.75 -7.01 -4.20
N ALA A 115 -7.16 -7.61 -3.09
CA ALA A 115 -8.55 -8.00 -2.88
C ALA A 115 -9.48 -6.79 -2.90
N LEU A 116 -9.19 -5.75 -2.11
CA LEU A 116 -9.96 -4.51 -2.10
C LEU A 116 -9.95 -3.81 -3.46
N ALA A 117 -8.80 -3.74 -4.15
CA ALA A 117 -8.74 -3.14 -5.48
C ALA A 117 -9.63 -3.88 -6.49
N SER A 118 -9.65 -5.22 -6.44
CA SER A 118 -10.54 -6.02 -7.29
C SER A 118 -12.03 -5.78 -7.01
N GLN A 119 -12.36 -5.31 -5.81
CA GLN A 119 -13.72 -4.94 -5.37
C GLN A 119 -14.08 -3.47 -5.67
N GLY A 120 -13.22 -2.72 -6.37
CA GLY A 120 -13.51 -1.34 -6.75
C GLY A 120 -13.04 -0.28 -5.76
N TYR A 121 -11.90 -0.50 -5.09
CA TYR A 121 -11.26 0.49 -4.21
C TYR A 121 -9.90 0.93 -4.80
N VAL A 122 -9.55 2.21 -4.68
CA VAL A 122 -8.12 2.59 -4.75
C VAL A 122 -7.52 2.28 -3.39
N VAL A 123 -6.39 1.56 -3.36
CA VAL A 123 -5.71 1.20 -2.12
C VAL A 123 -4.28 1.67 -2.17
N VAL A 124 -3.83 2.42 -1.17
CA VAL A 124 -2.42 2.82 -1.02
C VAL A 124 -1.84 2.19 0.23
N ALA A 125 -0.73 1.48 0.11
CA ALA A 125 0.06 1.03 1.26
C ALA A 125 1.41 1.72 1.27
N VAL A 126 1.87 2.14 2.45
CA VAL A 126 3.03 3.04 2.62
C VAL A 126 4.08 2.40 3.52
N ASP A 127 5.36 2.52 3.15
CA ASP A 127 6.47 2.30 4.07
C ASP A 127 6.63 3.53 4.96
N HIS A 128 6.61 3.31 6.27
CA HIS A 128 6.90 4.33 7.26
C HIS A 128 8.38 4.28 7.64
N PRO A 129 9.21 5.30 7.32
CA PRO A 129 10.59 5.35 7.78
C PRO A 129 10.67 5.18 9.30
N GLN A 130 11.70 4.47 9.77
CA GLN A 130 11.90 4.02 11.15
C GLN A 130 10.90 2.97 11.65
N SER A 131 10.09 2.40 10.76
CA SER A 131 9.16 1.30 11.07
C SER A 131 9.21 0.14 10.08
N THR A 132 10.17 0.11 9.15
CA THR A 132 10.28 -0.98 8.17
C THR A 132 11.13 -2.13 8.72
N TYR A 133 11.12 -3.29 8.06
CA TYR A 133 11.91 -4.45 8.51
C TYR A 133 13.42 -4.18 8.58
N ASP A 134 13.94 -3.33 7.70
CA ASP A 134 15.34 -2.91 7.60
C ASP A 134 15.66 -1.57 8.28
N ASP A 135 14.65 -0.84 8.74
CA ASP A 135 14.78 0.44 9.45
C ASP A 135 13.84 0.46 10.67
N GLN A 136 14.30 -0.15 11.77
CA GLN A 136 13.54 -0.37 13.01
C GLN A 136 13.93 0.65 14.10
N GLY A 137 13.57 1.91 13.91
CA GLY A 137 13.77 2.95 14.91
C GLY A 137 12.96 2.74 16.19
N SER A 138 13.04 3.67 17.14
CA SER A 138 12.30 3.52 18.40
C SER A 138 10.78 3.44 18.17
N PHE A 139 10.06 2.64 18.96
CA PHE A 139 8.61 2.58 18.85
C PHE A 139 7.93 3.94 19.12
N GLY A 140 8.56 4.82 19.91
CA GLY A 140 8.09 6.19 20.08
C GLY A 140 8.12 7.01 18.78
N ALA A 141 9.16 6.83 17.95
CA ALA A 141 9.25 7.48 16.64
C ALA A 141 8.12 7.02 15.72
N THR A 142 7.78 5.72 15.76
CA THR A 142 6.61 5.17 15.07
C THR A 142 5.33 5.87 15.49
N LEU A 143 5.08 6.00 16.80
CA LEU A 143 3.87 6.64 17.32
C LEU A 143 3.77 8.13 16.95
N TYR A 144 4.90 8.83 16.90
CA TYR A 144 4.96 10.24 16.51
C TYR A 144 4.74 10.43 15.00
N HIS A 145 5.51 9.74 14.16
CA HIS A 145 5.52 10.00 12.72
C HIS A 145 4.33 9.38 11.99
N ARG A 146 3.87 8.18 12.38
CA ARG A 146 2.90 7.42 11.59
C ARG A 146 1.56 8.14 11.35
N PRO A 147 0.93 8.81 12.35
CA PRO A 147 -0.28 9.59 12.09
C PRO A 147 -0.05 10.75 11.11
N LEU A 148 1.16 11.31 11.12
CA LEU A 148 1.54 12.42 10.24
C LEU A 148 1.80 11.94 8.81
N ASP A 149 2.46 10.79 8.67
CA ASP A 149 2.64 10.08 7.40
C ASP A 149 1.29 9.73 6.77
N GLN A 150 0.38 9.13 7.55
CA GLN A 150 -0.97 8.78 7.09
C GLN A 150 -1.75 9.99 6.60
N ARG A 151 -1.69 11.12 7.33
CA ARG A 151 -2.29 12.39 6.89
C ARG A 151 -1.67 12.90 5.59
N ARG A 152 -0.35 12.80 5.44
CA ARG A 152 0.35 13.21 4.23
C ARG A 152 -0.07 12.37 3.03
N VAL A 153 -0.15 11.04 3.21
CA VAL A 153 -0.61 10.09 2.19
C VAL A 153 -2.04 10.40 1.78
N LEU A 154 -2.94 10.56 2.74
CA LEU A 154 -4.34 10.92 2.46
C LEU A 154 -4.42 12.21 1.63
N ALA A 155 -3.70 13.26 2.04
CA ALA A 155 -3.67 14.53 1.31
C ALA A 155 -3.09 14.39 -0.12
N ALA A 156 -2.07 13.55 -0.31
CA ALA A 156 -1.51 13.26 -1.63
C ALA A 156 -2.53 12.56 -2.54
N MET A 157 -3.28 11.59 -2.00
CA MET A 157 -4.22 10.78 -2.76
C MET A 157 -5.51 11.51 -3.14
N VAL A 158 -5.88 12.59 -2.44
CA VAL A 158 -7.05 13.42 -2.82
C VAL A 158 -6.91 14.01 -4.23
N GLY A 159 -5.69 14.28 -4.70
CA GLY A 159 -5.42 14.77 -6.05
C GLY A 159 -5.44 13.70 -7.14
N ASP A 160 -5.51 12.41 -6.77
CA ASP A 160 -5.51 11.31 -7.72
C ASP A 160 -6.85 11.24 -8.48
N ARG A 161 -6.77 11.19 -9.81
CA ARG A 161 -7.95 11.17 -10.69
C ARG A 161 -8.76 9.88 -10.55
N ARG A 162 -8.17 8.81 -10.01
CA ARG A 162 -8.82 7.53 -9.72
C ARG A 162 -9.62 7.56 -8.42
N VAL A 163 -9.34 8.51 -7.51
CA VAL A 163 -9.95 8.57 -6.18
C VAL A 163 -11.26 9.34 -6.22
N LEU A 164 -12.27 8.80 -5.54
CA LEU A 164 -13.55 9.45 -5.26
C LEU A 164 -13.39 10.41 -4.07
N PRO A 165 -13.58 11.73 -4.27
CA PRO A 165 -13.43 12.70 -3.18
C PRO A 165 -14.40 12.44 -2.01
N GLY A 166 -13.92 12.61 -0.79
CA GLY A 166 -14.73 12.49 0.43
C GLY A 166 -15.04 11.05 0.86
N CYS A 167 -14.57 10.03 0.14
CA CYS A 167 -14.78 8.62 0.46
C CYS A 167 -13.45 7.92 0.71
N SER A 168 -12.95 8.00 1.95
CA SER A 168 -11.68 7.39 2.35
C SER A 168 -11.77 6.66 3.69
N ALA A 169 -11.05 5.55 3.82
CA ALA A 169 -10.84 4.81 5.06
C ALA A 169 -9.34 4.56 5.32
N LEU A 170 -8.99 4.30 6.58
CA LEU A 170 -7.66 3.88 7.02
C LEU A 170 -7.77 2.50 7.68
N ILE A 171 -6.85 1.60 7.34
CA ILE A 171 -6.74 0.26 7.92
C ILE A 171 -5.28 0.07 8.37
N GLY A 172 -5.05 -0.38 9.61
CA GLY A 172 -3.71 -0.64 10.14
C GLY A 172 -3.69 -0.91 11.63
#